data_AF-A0A835NQB4-F1
#
_entry.id   AF-A0A835NQB4-F1
#
_cell.length_a   1.000
_cell.length_b   1.000
_cell.length_c   1.000
_cell.angle_alpha   90.00
_cell.angle_beta   90.00
_cell.angle_gamma   90.00
#
_symmetry.space_group_name_H-M   'P 1'
#
loop_
_entity.id
_entity.type
_entity.pdbx_description
1 polymer ?
#
loop_
_entity_poly.entity_id
_entity_poly.type
_entity_poly.pdbx_seq_one_letter_code
_entity_poly.pdbx_strand_id
1 'polypeptide(L)' 'MIRAATGRSALLSYSWYGCFCGIGGSGTPVDPTDQCCQAHDCCYRRLRVGRCSPLITPYSFTSRDGNITCSEY' A
#
# COMPACT_ATOMS: atom_id res chain seq x y z
N MET A 1 -1.03 -4.47 7.83
CA MET A 1 -2.09 -3.47 7.55
C MET A 1 -3.20 -4.04 6.66
N ILE A 2 -2.95 -4.37 5.38
CA ILE A 2 -4.00 -4.76 4.41
C ILE A 2 -4.92 -5.89 4.94
N ARG A 3 -4.37 -7.01 5.43
CA ARG A 3 -5.19 -8.11 5.97
C ARG A 3 -6.08 -7.67 7.14
N ALA A 4 -5.60 -6.76 7.98
CA ALA A 4 -6.37 -6.26 9.12
C ALA A 4 -7.54 -5.37 8.66
N ALA A 5 -7.32 -4.52 7.66
CA ALA A 5 -8.34 -3.61 7.14
C ALA A 5 -9.37 -4.29 6.22
N THR A 6 -8.96 -5.27 5.41
CA THR A 6 -9.81 -5.84 4.36
C THR A 6 -10.17 -7.31 4.56
N GLY A 7 -9.60 -8.00 5.55
CA GLY A 7 -9.75 -9.45 5.75
C GLY A 7 -9.10 -10.32 4.67
N ARG A 8 -8.45 -9.75 3.66
CA ARG A 8 -7.87 -10.48 2.51
C ARG A 8 -6.37 -10.69 2.66
N SER A 9 -5.85 -11.74 2.02
CA SER A 9 -4.40 -11.96 1.96
C SER A 9 -3.73 -10.87 1.12
N ALA A 10 -2.86 -10.07 1.73
CA ALA A 10 -2.11 -9.03 1.02
C ALA A 10 -1.33 -9.63 -0.17
N LEU A 11 -0.65 -10.74 0.08
CA LEU A 11 0.20 -11.41 -0.91
C LEU A 11 -0.62 -11.93 -2.09
N LEU A 12 -1.67 -12.70 -1.82
CA LEU A 12 -2.43 -13.40 -2.86
C LEU A 12 -3.44 -12.51 -3.58
N SER A 13 -3.97 -11.47 -2.92
CA SER A 13 -5.02 -10.64 -3.48
C SER A 13 -4.53 -9.36 -4.16
N TYR A 14 -3.33 -8.87 -3.82
CA TYR A 14 -2.90 -7.55 -4.28
C TYR A 14 -1.48 -7.48 -4.88
N SER A 15 -0.59 -8.46 -4.68
CA SER A 15 0.82 -8.27 -5.13
C SER A 15 1.03 -8.18 -6.63
N TRP A 16 0.04 -8.62 -7.42
CA TRP A 16 0.08 -8.67 -8.89
C TRP A 16 -1.29 -8.35 -9.49
N TYR A 17 -2.07 -7.50 -8.80
CA TYR A 17 -3.42 -7.16 -9.23
C TYR A 17 -3.42 -5.91 -10.10
N GLY A 18 -4.14 -5.96 -11.23
CA GLY A 18 -4.27 -4.80 -12.13
C GLY A 18 -2.93 -4.36 -12.71
N CYS A 19 -2.80 -3.05 -12.92
CA CYS A 19 -1.63 -2.42 -13.53
C CYS A 19 -0.65 -1.83 -12.51
N PHE A 20 -1.09 -1.56 -11.27
CA PHE A 20 -0.32 -0.83 -10.26
C PHE A 20 -0.15 -1.57 -8.93
N CYS A 21 -0.96 -2.59 -8.60
CA CYS A 21 -0.73 -3.31 -7.35
C CYS A 21 0.45 -4.28 -7.49
N GLY A 22 1.60 -3.91 -6.93
CA GLY A 22 2.82 -4.73 -6.95
C GLY A 22 4.10 -3.90 -6.99
N ILE A 23 5.14 -4.46 -7.62
CA ILE A 23 6.39 -3.74 -7.86
C ILE A 23 6.31 -3.02 -9.22
N GLY A 24 6.35 -1.69 -9.18
CA GLY A 24 6.22 -0.86 -10.38
C GLY A 24 4.76 -0.64 -10.74
N GLY A 25 4.50 -0.10 -11.93
CA GLY A 25 3.15 0.13 -12.43
C GLY A 25 3.12 1.15 -13.57
N SER A 26 2.28 0.90 -14.56
CA SER A 26 2.12 1.77 -15.74
C SER A 26 0.79 1.52 -16.44
N GLY A 27 0.31 2.49 -17.20
CA GLY A 27 -0.96 2.39 -17.93
C GLY A 27 -2.13 3.01 -17.17
N THR A 28 -3.34 2.52 -17.44
CA THR A 28 -4.59 3.01 -16.85
C THR A 28 -5.08 2.02 -15.78
N PRO A 29 -5.43 2.48 -14.56
CA PRO A 29 -5.98 1.60 -13.55
C PRO A 29 -7.20 0.83 -14.05
N VAL A 30 -7.25 -0.48 -13.79
CA VAL A 30 -8.33 -1.34 -14.32
C VAL A 30 -9.64 -1.21 -13.55
N ASP A 31 -9.57 -0.79 -12.27
CA ASP A 31 -10.70 -0.61 -11.38
C ASP A 31 -10.32 0.31 -10.19
N PRO A 32 -11.26 0.59 -9.24
CA PRO A 32 -10.95 1.41 -8.07
C PRO A 32 -9.89 0.81 -7.12
N THR A 33 -9.74 -0.52 -7.07
CA THR A 33 -8.69 -1.16 -6.26
C THR A 33 -7.31 -0.84 -6.82
N ASP A 34 -7.15 -0.94 -8.13
CA ASP A 34 -5.91 -0.62 -8.84
C ASP A 34 -5.59 0.88 -8.76
N GLN A 35 -6.63 1.74 -8.72
CA GLN A 35 -6.45 3.17 -8.48
C GLN A 35 -5.88 3.47 -7.08
N CYS A 36 -6.26 2.70 -6.06
CA CYS A 36 -5.64 2.80 -4.73
C CYS A 36 -4.15 2.43 -4.77
N CYS A 37 -3.78 1.42 -5.55
CA CYS A 37 -2.37 1.02 -5.73
C CYS A 37 -1.57 2.08 -6.48
N GLN A 38 -2.13 2.69 -7.53
CA GLN A 38 -1.52 3.83 -8.21
C GLN A 38 -1.26 5.01 -7.26
N ALA A 39 -2.22 5.32 -6.38
CA ALA A 39 -2.07 6.36 -5.37
C ALA A 39 -0.99 5.99 -4.33
N HIS A 40 -0.93 4.72 -3.93
CA HIS A 40 0.09 4.18 -3.02
C HIS A 40 1.50 4.30 -3.61
N ASP A 41 1.69 3.96 -4.88
CA ASP A 41 2.96 4.14 -5.59
C ASP A 41 3.39 5.60 -5.64
N CYS A 42 2.44 6.52 -5.86
CA CYS A 42 2.71 7.95 -5.81
C CYS A 42 3.18 8.39 -4.42
N CYS A 43 2.57 7.86 -3.36
CA CYS A 43 3.00 8.09 -1.98
C CYS A 43 4.43 7.58 -1.75
N TYR A 44 4.73 6.34 -2.16
CA TYR A 44 6.07 5.75 -2.04
C TYR A 44 7.13 6.54 -2.82
N ARG A 45 6.80 7.04 -4.01
CA ARG A 45 7.70 7.91 -4.78
C ARG A 45 8.02 9.21 -4.05
N ARG A 46 7.03 9.85 -3.43
CA ARG A 46 7.25 11.05 -2.60
C ARG A 46 8.14 10.76 -1.39
N LEU A 47 7.91 9.65 -0.71
CA LEU A 47 8.75 9.21 0.42
C LEU A 47 10.19 8.96 -0.01
N ARG A 48 10.42 8.35 -1.18
CA ARG A 48 11.76 8.15 -1.74
C ARG A 48 12.46 9.47 -2.06
N VAL A 49 11.74 10.48 -2.58
CA VAL A 49 12.29 11.85 -2.75
C VAL A 49 12.69 12.45 -1.41
N GLY A 50 11.90 12.20 -0.35
CA GLY A 50 12.24 12.53 1.04
C GLY A 50 13.34 11.67 1.68
N ARG A 51 14.05 10.84 0.89
CA ARG A 51 15.10 9.90 1.35
C ARG A 51 14.64 8.83 2.34
N CYS A 52 13.34 8.52 2.38
CA CYS A 52 12.83 7.36 3.09
C CYS A 52 12.89 6.09 2.22
N SER A 53 12.98 4.93 2.86
CA SER A 53 13.00 3.62 2.19
C SER A 53 11.72 2.81 2.50
N PRO A 54 10.54 3.21 1.97
CA PRO A 54 9.23 2.71 2.42
C PRO A 54 8.97 1.21 2.18
N LEU A 55 9.83 0.53 1.41
CA LEU A 55 9.76 -0.93 1.23
C LEU A 55 10.39 -1.71 2.38
N ILE A 56 11.36 -1.12 3.09
CA ILE A 56 12.19 -1.83 4.07
C ILE A 56 12.22 -1.15 5.44
N THR A 57 11.83 0.13 5.54
CA THR A 57 11.76 0.84 6.81
C THR A 57 10.57 0.31 7.61
N PRO A 58 10.78 -0.36 8.76
CA PRO A 58 9.69 -0.84 9.60
C PRO A 58 9.01 0.34 10.30
N TYR A 59 7.72 0.20 10.59
CA TYR A 59 6.94 1.16 11.36
C TYR A 59 5.87 0.45 12.18
N SER A 60 5.42 1.09 13.25
CA SER A 60 4.39 0.56 14.14
C SER A 60 3.02 1.15 13.81
N PHE A 61 1.99 0.32 13.93
CA PHE A 61 0.60 0.73 13.81
C PHE A 61 -0.27 -0.18 14.70
N THR A 62 -1.43 0.33 15.11
CA THR A 62 -2.48 -0.46 15.77
C THR A 62 -3.67 -0.62 14.84
N SER A 63 -4.49 -1.64 15.10
CA SER A 63 -5.69 -1.93 14.34
C SER A 63 -6.84 -2.25 15.28
N ARG A 64 -7.98 -1.59 15.12
CA ARG A 64 -9.24 -1.92 15.82
C ARG A 64 -10.38 -1.96 14.80
N ASP A 65 -11.02 -3.12 14.68
CA ASP A 65 -12.16 -3.34 13.78
C ASP A 65 -11.91 -2.90 12.32
N GLY A 66 -10.70 -3.18 11.82
CA GLY A 66 -10.26 -2.79 10.48
C GLY A 66 -9.81 -1.33 10.33
N ASN A 67 -10.01 -0.49 11.36
CA ASN A 67 -9.46 0.86 11.39
C ASN A 67 -7.99 0.84 11.82
N ILE A 68 -7.14 1.50 11.03
CA ILE A 68 -5.69 1.54 11.24
C ILE A 68 -5.29 2.88 11.83
N THR A 69 -4.55 2.85 12.93
CA THR A 69 -3.97 4.04 13.56
C THR A 69 -2.44 3.90 13.56
N CYS A 70 -1.75 4.81 12.88
CA CYS A 70 -0.29 4.89 12.93
C CYS A 70 0.17 5.30 14.33
N SER A 71 1.24 4.69 14.83
CA SER A 71 1.85 5.14 16.09
C SER A 71 2.48 6.52 15.91
N GLU A 72 2.29 7.40 16.88
CA GLU A 72 3.16 8.58 17.04
C GLU A 72 4.46 8.10 17.70
N TYR A 73 5.59 8.70 17.31
CA TYR A 73 6.95 8.29 17.68
C TYR A 73 7.16 8.09 19.19
#